data_AF-A0A7W7KCD4-F1
#
_entry.id   AF-A0A7W7KCD4-F1
#
_cell.length_a   1.000
_cell.length_b   1.000
_cell.length_c   1.000
_cell.angle_alpha   90.00
_cell.angle_beta   90.00
_cell.angle_gamma   90.00
#
_symmetry.space_group_name_H-M   'P 1'
#
loop_
_entity.id
_entity.type
_entity.pdbx_description
1 polymer ?
#
loop_
_entity_poly.entity_id
_entity_poly.type
_entity_poly.pdbx_seq_one_letter_code
_entity_poly.pdbx_strand_id
1 'polypeptide(L)'
;MAANSPNFAPTDTWQDLYAQAGYTGLANQKVTVQTVARGAVKLYAGGTTPPADTEQGFTLAAGQSWTGTTDHLWLRGTSRVAVGVED
;
A
#
# COMPACT_ATOMS: atom_id res chain seq x y z
N MET A 1 -12.19 7.99 11.03
CA MET A 1 -11.55 7.14 12.07
C MET A 1 -10.25 6.63 11.49
N ALA A 2 -9.10 6.82 12.15
CA ALA A 2 -7.84 6.32 11.61
C ALA A 2 -7.74 4.80 11.79
N ALA A 3 -7.52 4.06 10.71
CA ALA A 3 -7.34 2.61 10.75
C ALA A 3 -5.90 2.25 10.33
N ASN A 4 -5.28 1.32 11.07
CA ASN A 4 -3.86 1.03 10.97
C ASN A 4 -3.61 -0.47 10.86
N SER A 5 -2.69 -0.87 9.98
CA SER A 5 -2.24 -2.24 9.75
C SER A 5 -0.70 -2.28 9.83
N PRO A 6 -0.13 -2.41 11.04
CA PRO A 6 1.30 -2.21 11.27
C PRO A 6 2.22 -3.33 10.73
N ASN A 7 1.66 -4.45 10.27
CA ASN A 7 2.40 -5.64 9.86
C ASN A 7 1.86 -6.27 8.57
N PHE A 8 1.40 -5.45 7.62
CA PHE A 8 0.96 -5.96 6.33
C PHE A 8 2.14 -6.60 5.57
N ALA A 9 1.95 -7.84 5.12
CA ALA A 9 2.97 -8.61 4.41
C ALA A 9 2.51 -8.85 2.97
N PRO A 10 2.80 -7.92 2.04
CA PRO A 10 2.50 -8.12 0.63
C PRO A 10 3.20 -9.38 0.08
N THR A 11 2.72 -9.85 -1.06
CA THR A 11 3.35 -10.91 -1.84
C THR A 11 3.93 -10.35 -3.14
N ASP A 12 4.58 -11.19 -3.93
CA ASP A 12 5.09 -10.81 -5.27
C ASP A 12 3.98 -10.67 -6.33
N THR A 13 2.73 -10.51 -5.90
CA THR A 13 1.57 -10.22 -6.73
C THR A 13 0.92 -8.94 -6.22
N TRP A 14 0.28 -8.18 -7.10
CA TRP A 14 -0.47 -7.00 -6.68
C TRP A 14 -1.60 -7.37 -5.74
N GLN A 15 -1.58 -6.78 -4.56
CA GLN A 15 -2.61 -6.91 -3.55
C GLN A 15 -3.27 -5.56 -3.37
N ASP A 16 -4.60 -5.54 -3.41
CA ASP A 16 -5.35 -4.39 -2.95
C ASP A 16 -5.20 -4.31 -1.43
N LEU A 17 -4.58 -3.24 -0.97
CA LEU A 17 -4.39 -2.97 0.45
C LEU A 17 -5.74 -3.03 1.19
N TYR A 18 -6.81 -2.54 0.60
CA TYR A 18 -8.08 -2.38 1.29
C TYR A 18 -8.83 -3.71 1.40
N ALA A 19 -8.80 -4.54 0.36
CA ALA A 19 -9.35 -5.88 0.39
C ALA A 19 -8.65 -6.78 1.41
N GLN A 20 -7.34 -6.60 1.60
CA GLN A 20 -6.54 -7.46 2.48
C GLN A 20 -6.43 -6.96 3.93
N ALA A 21 -6.44 -5.65 4.15
CA ALA A 21 -6.29 -5.07 5.47
C ALA A 21 -7.62 -4.69 6.14
N GLY A 22 -8.76 -5.03 5.52
CA GLY A 22 -10.09 -4.91 6.10
C GLY A 22 -10.69 -3.50 6.03
N TYR A 23 -10.15 -2.63 5.18
CA TYR A 23 -10.68 -1.29 4.96
C TYR A 23 -11.86 -1.37 3.98
N THR A 24 -13.03 -0.85 4.36
CA THR A 24 -14.28 -0.97 3.58
C THR A 24 -14.41 0.08 2.46
N GLY A 25 -13.29 0.53 1.90
CA GLY A 25 -13.21 1.51 0.82
C GLY A 25 -12.80 2.89 1.29
N LEU A 26 -11.92 3.52 0.52
CA LEU A 26 -11.47 4.89 0.70
C LEU A 26 -11.97 5.69 -0.50
N ALA A 27 -12.75 6.73 -0.26
CA ALA A 27 -12.97 7.77 -1.25
C ALA A 27 -12.12 8.95 -0.82
N ASN A 28 -11.03 9.19 -1.53
CA ASN A 28 -10.14 10.34 -1.31
C ASN A 28 -9.56 10.41 0.12
N GLN A 29 -9.21 9.26 0.73
CA GLN A 29 -8.58 9.25 2.06
C GLN A 29 -7.07 9.34 1.99
N LYS A 30 -6.47 9.85 3.06
CA LYS A 30 -5.02 9.98 3.19
C LYS A 30 -4.45 8.66 3.69
N VAL A 31 -3.45 8.16 2.98
CA VAL A 31 -2.83 6.86 3.25
C VAL A 31 -1.35 7.05 3.45
N THR A 32 -0.82 6.44 4.50
CA THR A 32 0.60 6.37 4.79
C THR A 32 1.04 4.91 4.74
N VAL A 33 2.09 4.62 3.96
CA VAL A 33 2.73 3.31 3.92
C VAL A 33 4.19 3.47 4.31
N GLN A 34 4.66 2.66 5.24
CA GLN A 34 6.05 2.66 5.70
C GLN A 34 6.61 1.25 5.65
N THR A 35 7.79 1.07 5.08
CA THR A 35 8.50 -0.22 5.14
C THR A 35 9.02 -0.46 6.55
N VAL A 36 8.62 -1.59 7.17
CA VAL A 36 9.04 -1.97 8.53
C VAL A 36 10.14 -3.04 8.52
N ALA A 37 10.37 -3.71 7.39
CA ALA A 37 11.41 -4.70 7.22
C ALA A 37 12.51 -4.22 6.26
N ARG A 38 13.68 -4.89 6.30
CA ARG A 38 14.76 -4.70 5.34
C ARG A 38 14.34 -5.25 3.97
N GLY A 39 13.70 -4.40 3.18
CA GLY A 39 13.51 -4.63 1.76
C GLY A 39 12.61 -3.57 1.13
N ALA A 40 12.29 -3.77 -0.14
CA ALA A 40 11.54 -2.80 -0.94
C ALA A 40 10.12 -3.30 -1.23
N VAL A 41 9.20 -2.35 -1.36
CA VAL A 41 7.81 -2.60 -1.75
C VAL A 41 7.44 -1.67 -2.89
N LYS A 42 6.77 -2.19 -3.90
CA LYS A 42 6.15 -1.40 -4.96
C LYS A 42 4.76 -0.96 -4.53
N LEU A 43 4.48 0.30 -4.78
CA LEU A 43 3.24 1.00 -4.52
C LEU A 43 2.65 1.48 -5.84
N TYR A 44 1.35 1.33 -6.01
CA TYR A 44 0.63 1.98 -7.09
C TYR A 44 -0.65 2.58 -6.54
N ALA A 45 -0.73 3.91 -6.55
CA ALA A 45 -1.88 4.65 -6.09
C ALA A 45 -2.78 5.00 -7.27
N GLY A 46 -4.04 4.56 -7.21
CA GLY A 46 -5.03 4.71 -8.26
C GLY A 46 -5.45 3.39 -8.90
N GLY A 47 -6.48 3.48 -9.75
CA GLY A 47 -7.04 2.34 -10.48
C GLY A 47 -7.88 1.41 -9.60
N THR A 48 -9.10 1.13 -10.04
CA THR A 48 -9.98 0.14 -9.37
C THR A 48 -9.60 -1.31 -9.68
N THR A 49 -8.59 -1.51 -10.53
CA THR A 49 -8.09 -2.81 -10.98
C THR A 49 -6.59 -2.91 -10.71
N PRO A 50 -6.06 -4.13 -10.47
CA PRO A 50 -4.63 -4.30 -10.26
C PRO A 50 -3.85 -3.78 -11.46
N PRO A 51 -2.75 -3.03 -11.25
CA PRO A 51 -1.91 -2.55 -12.33
C PRO A 51 -1.25 -3.71 -13.07
N ALA A 52 -0.91 -3.50 -14.34
CA ALA A 52 -0.20 -4.51 -15.11
C ALA A 52 1.22 -4.73 -14.54
N ASP A 53 1.81 -5.92 -14.73
CA ASP A 53 3.20 -6.18 -14.29
C ASP A 53 4.23 -5.21 -14.90
N THR A 54 3.90 -4.65 -16.07
CA THR A 54 4.71 -3.65 -16.78
C THR A 54 4.55 -2.24 -16.24
N GLU A 55 3.50 -1.94 -15.47
CA GLU A 55 3.35 -0.63 -14.84
C GLU A 55 4.36 -0.51 -13.69
N GLN A 56 5.27 0.45 -13.85
CA GLN A 56 6.26 0.78 -12.84
C GLN A 56 5.59 1.59 -11.73
N GLY A 57 5.03 0.89 -10.75
CA GLY A 57 4.69 1.51 -9.47
C GLY A 57 5.91 2.16 -8.80
N PHE A 58 5.66 3.02 -7.83
CA PHE A 58 6.70 3.65 -7.04
C PHE A 58 7.36 2.64 -6.10
N THR A 59 8.69 2.58 -6.06
CA THR A 59 9.41 1.67 -5.16
C THR A 59 9.75 2.37 -3.85
N LEU A 60 9.20 1.87 -2.75
CA LEU A 60 9.53 2.29 -1.39
C LEU A 60 10.70 1.46 -0.88
N ALA A 61 11.85 2.10 -0.67
CA ALA A 61 13.01 1.45 -0.06
C ALA A 61 12.81 1.21 1.45
N ALA A 62 13.70 0.43 2.06
CA ALA A 62 13.67 0.13 3.48
C ALA A 62 13.79 1.42 4.33
N GLY A 63 12.92 1.57 5.32
CA GLY A 63 12.86 2.73 6.20
C GLY A 63 12.25 3.99 5.57
N GLN A 64 11.81 3.92 4.32
CA GLN A 64 11.08 5.02 3.67
C GLN A 64 9.58 4.91 3.96
N SER A 65 8.92 6.06 3.91
CA SER A 65 7.48 6.18 4.00
C SER A 65 6.94 6.95 2.80
N TRP A 66 5.82 6.49 2.26
CA TRP A 66 5.02 7.21 1.28
C TRP A 66 3.74 7.69 1.95
N THR A 67 3.31 8.90 1.63
CA THR A 67 2.00 9.41 2.03
C THR A 67 1.33 10.03 0.82
N GLY A 68 0.08 9.68 0.59
CA GLY A 68 -0.71 10.24 -0.51
C GLY A 68 -2.20 10.03 -0.29
N THR A 69 -2.98 10.81 -1.02
CA THR A 69 -4.44 10.67 -1.05
C THR A 69 -4.81 9.80 -2.23
N THR A 70 -5.59 8.73 -2.00
CA THR A 70 -5.97 7.82 -3.08
C THR A 70 -7.23 7.04 -2.74
N ASP A 71 -7.98 6.66 -3.77
CA ASP A 71 -9.15 5.78 -3.63
C ASP A 71 -8.76 4.28 -3.59
N HIS A 72 -7.67 3.92 -4.28
CA HIS A 72 -7.16 2.54 -4.40
C HIS A 72 -5.64 2.53 -4.23
N LEU A 73 -5.12 1.64 -3.38
CA LEU A 73 -3.69 1.45 -3.23
C LEU A 73 -3.31 -0.01 -3.40
N TRP A 74 -2.48 -0.26 -4.41
CA TRP A 74 -1.96 -1.58 -4.71
C TRP A 74 -0.54 -1.71 -4.16
N LEU A 75 -0.29 -2.84 -3.50
CA LEU A 75 1.00 -3.17 -2.90
C LEU A 75 1.53 -4.46 -3.51
N ARG A 76 2.82 -4.48 -3.81
CA ARG A 76 3.53 -5.69 -4.24
C ARG A 76 4.94 -5.69 -3.68
N GLY A 77 5.37 -6.84 -3.18
CA GLY A 77 6.72 -7.02 -2.70
C GLY A 77 6.75 -8.10 -1.62
N THR A 78 7.94 -8.45 -1.16
CA THR A 78 8.13 -9.51 -0.15
C THR A 78 8.45 -8.94 1.24
N SER A 79 8.44 -7.62 1.39
CA SER A 79 8.79 -6.91 2.63
C SER A 79 7.57 -6.45 3.38
N ARG A 80 7.63 -6.50 4.71
CA ARG A 80 6.55 -6.01 5.57
C ARG A 80 6.45 -4.49 5.53
N VAL A 81 5.21 -4.00 5.57
CA VAL A 81 4.87 -2.58 5.67
C VAL A 81 3.88 -2.33 6.81
N ALA A 82 4.02 -1.16 7.43
CA ALA A 82 2.99 -0.57 8.25
C ALA A 82 2.15 0.36 7.37
N VAL A 83 0.84 0.24 7.49
CA VAL A 83 -0.11 1.08 6.77
C VAL A 83 -0.95 1.85 7.78
N GLY A 84 -1.13 3.14 7.55
CA GLY A 84 -2.11 3.96 8.24
C GLY A 84 -3.03 4.64 7.24
N VAL A 85 -4.30 4.73 7.59
CA VAL A 85 -5.33 5.39 6.79
C VAL A 85 -6.04 6.40 7.67
N GLU A 86 -6.12 7.63 7.20
CA GLU A 86 -6.78 8.76 7.86
C GLU A 86 -7.94 9.27 6.98
N ASP A 87 -9.10 9.48 7.61
CA ASP A 87 -10.30 10.08 7.01
C ASP A 87 -10.22 11.61 7.01
#